data_AF-A0ABD2KQY2-F1
#
_entry.id   AF-A0ABD2KQY2-F1
#
_cell.length_a   1.000
_cell.length_b   1.000
_cell.length_c   1.000
_cell.angle_alpha   90.00
_cell.angle_beta   90.00
_cell.angle_gamma   90.00
#
_symmetry.space_group_name_H-M   'P 1'
#
loop_
_entity.id
_entity.type
_entity.pdbx_description
1 polymer ?
#
loop_
_entity_poly.entity_id
_entity_poly.type
_entity_poly.pdbx_seq_one_letter_code
_entity_poly.pdbx_strand_id
1 'polypeptide(L)'
;MILCRASFNSLIWPVISLFPTSHLQIEHYVKIQLTDLARDLFVSNFSSFQIEYYLPDSVMPLAEQLLSDYPGICHKPAWPLPNKQKLGFREMETETCGRNRESEFSCIGRAVADDRKRREFALASKRGVVLHFFKLLTSDIINTRKIAIGFRSSWLKIHRQKAVKEDVVIPDCAPGRGPGAQWPITFGIRCDNKFLLYDAANSPSDVDQWDSAIFHSNVHLGFYTWPRRFRMYAPPTHFPQLQ
;
A
#
# COMPACT_ATOMS: atom_id res chain seq x y z
N MET A 1 -22.81 2.61 6.54
CA MET A 1 -21.61 2.97 7.34
C MET A 1 -20.56 3.80 6.58
N ILE A 2 -20.60 3.83 5.24
CA ILE A 2 -19.65 4.57 4.39
C ILE A 2 -19.97 6.08 4.34
N LEU A 3 -21.26 6.45 4.29
CA LEU A 3 -21.73 7.84 4.28
C LEU A 3 -21.36 8.65 5.55
N CYS A 4 -21.26 8.02 6.72
CA CYS A 4 -20.79 8.70 7.94
C CYS A 4 -19.29 9.07 7.90
N ARG A 5 -18.49 8.44 7.02
CA ARG A 5 -17.03 8.53 7.04
C ARG A 5 -16.46 9.56 6.04
N ALA A 6 -17.11 9.76 4.89
CA ALA A 6 -16.77 10.87 3.99
C ALA A 6 -17.05 12.25 4.62
N SER A 7 -18.16 12.33 5.37
CA SER A 7 -18.49 13.49 6.21
C SER A 7 -17.45 13.76 7.30
N PHE A 8 -16.75 12.74 7.79
CA PHE A 8 -15.72 12.89 8.83
C PHE A 8 -14.47 13.60 8.30
N ASN A 9 -13.94 13.16 7.16
CA ASN A 9 -12.76 13.80 6.56
C ASN A 9 -13.07 15.23 6.13
N SER A 10 -14.23 15.48 5.53
CA SER A 10 -14.59 16.81 5.02
C SER A 10 -15.00 17.82 6.10
N LEU A 11 -15.70 17.39 7.16
CA LEU A 11 -16.28 18.30 8.17
C LEU A 11 -15.54 18.27 9.52
N ILE A 12 -15.18 17.08 10.02
CA ILE A 12 -14.68 16.92 11.39
C ILE A 12 -13.19 17.20 11.47
N TRP A 13 -12.42 16.73 10.49
CA TRP A 13 -10.97 16.90 10.48
C TRP A 13 -10.50 18.37 10.41
N PRO A 14 -11.06 19.23 9.53
CA PRO A 14 -10.72 20.65 9.52
C PRO A 14 -10.99 21.30 10.88
N VAL A 15 -12.11 21.00 11.52
CA VAL A 15 -12.48 21.57 12.83
C VAL A 15 -11.47 21.19 13.91
N ILE A 16 -11.05 19.93 13.98
CA ILE A 16 -10.03 19.47 14.96
C ILE A 16 -8.66 20.11 14.68
N SER A 17 -8.32 20.32 13.40
CA SER A 17 -7.04 20.90 12.99
C SER A 17 -6.96 22.42 13.12
N LEU A 18 -8.10 23.10 12.93
CA LEU A 18 -8.27 24.56 13.03
C LEU A 18 -8.65 25.00 14.45
N PHE A 19 -8.89 24.06 15.36
CA PHE A 19 -9.14 24.37 16.77
C PHE A 19 -7.99 25.26 17.27
N PRO A 20 -8.26 26.55 17.54
CA PRO A 20 -7.21 27.55 17.54
C PRO A 20 -6.35 27.39 18.78
N THR A 21 -5.05 27.26 18.57
CA THR A 21 -4.05 27.60 19.60
C THR A 21 -3.94 29.11 19.83
N SER A 22 -4.68 29.94 19.08
CA SER A 22 -4.47 31.39 18.99
C SER A 22 -5.57 32.29 19.57
N HIS A 23 -6.78 31.79 19.88
CA HIS A 23 -7.90 32.69 20.24
C HIS A 23 -8.63 32.41 21.56
N LEU A 24 -8.14 31.46 22.35
CA LEU A 24 -8.58 31.26 23.73
C LEU A 24 -7.33 31.20 24.58
N GLN A 25 -7.28 32.06 25.60
CA GLN A 25 -6.19 32.11 26.56
C GLN A 25 -5.84 30.69 27.02
N ILE A 26 -4.53 30.43 27.12
CA ILE A 26 -3.85 29.15 27.30
C ILE A 26 -4.12 28.54 28.70
N GLU A 27 -5.27 28.79 29.33
CA GLU A 27 -5.41 28.59 30.78
C GLU A 27 -5.81 27.17 31.20
N HIS A 28 -6.36 26.33 30.32
CA HIS A 28 -6.84 25.01 30.73
C HIS A 28 -6.05 23.88 30.08
N TYR A 29 -5.07 23.36 30.82
CA TYR A 29 -4.35 22.11 30.56
C TYR A 29 -5.27 20.97 30.10
N VAL A 30 -6.46 20.87 30.70
CA VAL A 30 -7.49 19.88 30.35
C VAL A 30 -7.92 19.97 28.88
N LYS A 31 -8.00 21.18 28.30
CA LYS A 31 -8.36 21.36 26.87
C LYS A 31 -7.25 20.84 25.97
N ILE A 32 -5.98 21.12 26.30
CA ILE A 32 -4.83 20.63 25.54
C ILE A 32 -4.80 19.09 25.58
N GLN A 33 -4.90 18.52 26.78
CA GLN A 33 -4.95 17.07 26.97
C GLN A 33 -6.10 16.42 26.19
N LEU A 34 -7.30 17.01 26.22
CA LEU A 34 -8.45 16.46 25.51
C LEU A 34 -8.27 16.55 23.99
N THR A 35 -7.67 17.64 23.48
CA THR A 35 -7.37 17.76 22.05
C THR A 35 -6.28 16.79 21.60
N ASP A 36 -5.25 16.57 22.40
CA ASP A 36 -4.17 15.62 22.09
C ASP A 36 -4.68 14.18 22.18
N LEU A 37 -5.45 13.85 23.22
CA LEU A 37 -6.11 12.55 23.35
C LEU A 37 -7.04 12.29 22.16
N ALA A 38 -7.86 13.27 21.75
CA ALA A 38 -8.71 13.12 20.59
C ALA A 38 -7.88 12.85 19.32
N ARG A 39 -6.82 13.64 19.07
CA ARG A 39 -5.91 13.44 17.94
C ARG A 39 -5.27 12.06 17.95
N ASP A 40 -4.76 11.61 19.09
CA ASP A 40 -4.09 10.32 19.24
C ASP A 40 -5.07 9.15 19.08
N LEU A 41 -6.28 9.26 19.66
CA LEU A 41 -7.34 8.28 19.45
C LEU A 41 -7.73 8.18 17.97
N PHE A 42 -7.83 9.29 17.26
CA PHE A 42 -8.12 9.25 15.84
C PHE A 42 -6.94 8.66 15.07
N VAL A 43 -5.71 9.12 15.29
CA VAL A 43 -4.54 8.61 14.59
C VAL A 43 -4.33 7.11 14.82
N SER A 44 -4.58 6.60 16.03
CA SER A 44 -4.41 5.18 16.36
C SER A 44 -5.54 4.30 15.83
N ASN A 45 -6.79 4.77 15.88
CA ASN A 45 -7.96 3.95 15.52
C ASN A 45 -8.40 4.11 14.05
N PHE A 46 -7.89 5.11 13.35
CA PHE A 46 -8.25 5.29 11.95
C PHE A 46 -7.66 4.13 11.14
N SER A 47 -8.49 3.37 10.45
CA SER A 47 -8.02 2.35 9.51
C SER A 47 -7.84 2.97 8.13
N SER A 48 -6.93 2.41 7.31
CA SER A 48 -6.88 2.73 5.88
C SER A 48 -8.26 2.52 5.27
N PHE A 49 -8.75 3.49 4.49
CA PHE A 49 -10.02 3.36 3.80
C PHE A 49 -9.76 3.14 2.32
N GLN A 50 -10.46 2.16 1.74
CA GLN A 50 -10.40 1.96 0.30
C GLN A 50 -11.15 3.10 -0.37
N ILE A 51 -10.40 3.95 -1.08
CA ILE A 51 -10.93 5.04 -1.93
C ILE A 51 -11.71 4.46 -3.12
N GLU A 52 -11.38 3.23 -3.53
CA GLU A 52 -12.04 2.52 -4.62
C GLU A 52 -12.57 1.18 -4.11
N TYR A 53 -13.88 1.02 -4.12
CA TYR A 53 -14.54 -0.25 -3.85
C TYR A 53 -14.93 -0.89 -5.19
N TYR A 54 -14.35 -2.06 -5.49
CA TYR A 54 -14.70 -2.84 -6.65
C TYR A 54 -15.13 -4.23 -6.21
N LEU A 55 -16.40 -4.57 -6.47
CA LEU A 55 -16.90 -5.92 -6.29
C LEU A 55 -16.62 -6.72 -7.56
N PRO A 56 -15.81 -7.79 -7.52
CA PRO A 56 -15.51 -8.60 -8.70
C PRO A 56 -16.77 -9.27 -9.27
N ASP A 57 -16.88 -9.35 -10.59
CA ASP A 57 -18.03 -9.96 -11.26
C ASP A 57 -18.22 -11.46 -10.91
N SER A 58 -17.15 -12.14 -10.49
CA SER A 58 -17.19 -13.52 -10.03
C SER A 58 -18.00 -13.74 -8.74
N VAL A 59 -18.22 -12.69 -7.94
CA VAL A 59 -18.87 -12.79 -6.62
C VAL A 59 -20.39 -12.76 -6.75
N MET A 60 -20.91 -12.01 -7.73
CA MET A 60 -22.36 -11.90 -7.98
C MET A 60 -23.06 -13.24 -8.20
N PRO A 61 -22.57 -14.17 -9.05
CA PRO A 61 -23.23 -15.47 -9.23
C PRO A 61 -23.20 -16.33 -7.97
N LEU A 62 -22.15 -16.26 -7.14
CA LEU A 62 -22.12 -16.95 -5.84
C LEU A 62 -23.14 -16.37 -4.86
N ALA A 63 -23.29 -15.04 -4.83
CA ALA A 63 -24.28 -14.39 -3.99
C ALA A 63 -25.72 -14.74 -4.42
N GLU A 64 -25.98 -14.81 -5.72
CA GLU A 64 -27.25 -15.32 -6.26
C GLU A 64 -27.49 -16.78 -5.87
N GLN A 65 -26.44 -17.61 -5.89
CA GLN A 65 -26.53 -19.02 -5.48
C GLN A 65 -26.83 -19.18 -3.98
N LEU A 66 -26.26 -18.33 -3.11
CA LEU A 66 -26.56 -18.32 -1.67
C LEU A 66 -28.02 -17.96 -1.38
N LEU A 67 -28.63 -17.13 -2.23
CA LEU A 67 -30.01 -16.71 -2.12
C LEU A 67 -31.00 -17.66 -2.81
N SER A 68 -30.50 -18.55 -3.68
CA SER A 68 -31.31 -19.57 -4.36
C SER A 68 -31.70 -20.71 -3.42
N ASP A 69 -32.90 -21.28 -3.62
CA ASP A 69 -33.40 -22.37 -2.79
C ASP A 69 -32.51 -23.63 -2.98
N TYR A 70 -31.70 -23.97 -1.97
CA TYR A 70 -30.90 -25.19 -1.90
C TYR A 70 -31.40 -26.13 -0.79
N PRO A 71 -31.20 -27.46 -0.90
CA PRO A 71 -31.71 -28.41 0.10
C PRO A 71 -30.99 -28.20 1.44
N GLY A 72 -31.72 -27.71 2.45
CA GLY A 72 -31.20 -27.43 3.80
C GLY A 72 -31.43 -26.02 4.34
N ILE A 73 -32.18 -25.16 3.63
CA ILE A 73 -32.48 -23.80 4.11
C ILE A 73 -33.50 -23.83 5.25
N CYS A 74 -33.07 -23.42 6.45
CA CYS A 74 -33.97 -23.24 7.61
C CYS A 74 -34.65 -21.86 7.62
N HIS A 75 -34.10 -20.87 6.90
CA HIS A 75 -34.61 -19.49 6.91
C HIS A 75 -34.66 -18.94 5.48
N LYS A 76 -35.87 -18.75 4.95
CA LYS A 76 -36.06 -18.01 3.69
C LYS A 76 -35.88 -16.51 3.96
N PRO A 77 -35.29 -15.75 3.03
CA PRO A 77 -35.20 -14.30 3.18
C PRO A 77 -36.62 -13.72 3.30
N ALA A 78 -36.84 -12.91 4.33
CA ALA A 78 -38.14 -12.28 4.59
C ALA A 78 -38.56 -11.27 3.51
N TRP A 79 -37.60 -10.83 2.68
CA TRP A 79 -37.79 -9.81 1.66
C TRP A 79 -37.59 -10.39 0.26
N PRO A 80 -38.37 -9.94 -0.73
CA PRO A 80 -38.17 -10.35 -2.12
C PRO A 80 -36.80 -9.90 -2.64
N LEU A 81 -36.23 -10.70 -3.54
CA LEU A 81 -34.95 -10.38 -4.18
C LEU A 81 -35.01 -9.00 -4.84
N PRO A 82 -33.98 -8.14 -4.67
CA PRO A 82 -33.90 -6.87 -5.36
C PRO A 82 -33.96 -7.08 -6.87
N ASN A 83 -34.81 -6.30 -7.56
CA ASN A 83 -34.94 -6.39 -9.01
C ASN A 83 -33.61 -6.04 -9.69
N LYS A 84 -33.19 -6.76 -10.75
CA LYS A 84 -31.87 -6.57 -11.40
C LYS A 84 -31.64 -5.13 -11.91
N GLN A 85 -32.72 -4.40 -12.20
CA GLN A 85 -32.69 -2.98 -12.58
C GLN A 85 -32.39 -2.02 -11.40
N LYS A 86 -32.63 -2.42 -10.14
CA LYS A 86 -32.31 -1.65 -8.92
C LYS A 86 -30.90 -1.92 -8.38
N LEU A 87 -30.11 -2.78 -9.04
CA LEU A 87 -28.70 -3.03 -8.71
C LEU A 87 -27.74 -1.93 -9.21
N GLY A 88 -28.27 -0.74 -9.54
CA GLY A 88 -27.49 0.48 -9.80
C GLY A 88 -26.69 1.00 -8.59
N PHE A 89 -26.58 0.22 -7.50
CA PHE A 89 -25.64 0.48 -6.41
C PHE A 89 -24.21 0.59 -6.93
N ARG A 90 -23.82 -0.16 -7.96
CA ARG A 90 -22.49 -0.03 -8.58
C ARG A 90 -22.23 1.37 -9.10
N GLU A 91 -23.16 1.93 -9.87
CA GLU A 91 -23.03 3.26 -10.46
C GLU A 91 -23.07 4.36 -9.39
N MET A 92 -24.02 4.27 -8.44
CA MET A 92 -24.09 5.19 -7.30
C MET A 92 -22.86 5.12 -6.40
N GLU A 93 -22.30 3.94 -6.12
CA GLU A 93 -21.08 3.81 -5.32
C GLU A 93 -19.86 4.31 -6.07
N THR A 94 -19.76 4.13 -7.40
CA THR A 94 -18.69 4.72 -8.20
C THR A 94 -18.77 6.23 -8.24
N GLU A 95 -19.96 6.81 -8.38
CA GLU A 95 -20.16 8.26 -8.32
C GLU A 95 -19.90 8.82 -6.92
N THR A 96 -20.32 8.10 -5.88
CA THR A 96 -20.09 8.48 -4.48
C THR A 96 -18.61 8.35 -4.12
N CYS A 97 -17.91 7.32 -4.59
CA CYS A 97 -16.44 7.21 -4.51
C CYS A 97 -15.77 8.38 -5.24
N GLY A 98 -16.23 8.73 -6.45
CA GLY A 98 -15.71 9.87 -7.21
C GLY A 98 -15.84 11.19 -6.45
N ARG A 99 -17.03 11.49 -5.90
CA ARG A 99 -17.28 12.68 -5.07
C ARG A 99 -16.51 12.67 -3.74
N ASN A 100 -16.41 11.51 -3.08
CA ASN A 100 -15.67 11.38 -1.83
C ASN A 100 -14.17 11.55 -2.05
N ARG A 101 -13.63 11.01 -3.15
CA ARG A 101 -12.24 11.18 -3.57
C ARG A 101 -11.87 12.66 -3.66
N GLU A 102 -12.72 13.48 -4.28
CA GLU A 102 -12.48 14.94 -4.40
C GLU A 102 -12.56 15.70 -3.06
N SER A 103 -13.50 15.34 -2.19
CA SER A 103 -13.69 15.99 -0.87
C SER A 103 -12.65 15.56 0.18
N GLU A 104 -12.20 14.32 0.15
CA GLU A 104 -11.14 13.79 1.03
C GLU A 104 -9.78 14.45 0.73
N PHE A 105 -9.53 14.83 -0.53
CA PHE A 105 -8.33 15.57 -0.92
C PHE A 105 -8.25 17.00 -0.38
N SER A 106 -9.37 17.58 0.04
CA SER A 106 -9.43 18.94 0.58
C SER A 106 -8.96 19.03 2.03
N CYS A 107 -9.09 17.95 2.81
CA CYS A 107 -9.10 18.09 4.27
C CYS A 107 -7.95 17.39 5.01
N ILE A 108 -7.00 16.75 4.34
CA ILE A 108 -5.96 16.00 5.05
C ILE A 108 -4.78 16.91 5.40
N GLY A 109 -4.96 17.69 6.47
CA GLY A 109 -3.89 18.41 7.16
C GLY A 109 -3.56 17.74 8.49
N ARG A 110 -2.39 17.09 8.60
CA ARG A 110 -1.80 16.44 9.80
C ARG A 110 -2.17 14.97 10.11
N ALA A 111 -2.97 14.26 9.32
CA ALA A 111 -3.23 12.82 9.52
C ALA A 111 -2.07 11.89 9.06
N VAL A 112 -0.81 12.34 9.21
CA VAL A 112 0.37 11.76 8.55
C VAL A 112 1.32 11.08 9.55
N ALA A 113 0.75 10.51 10.61
CA ALA A 113 1.52 9.80 11.63
C ALA A 113 1.73 8.30 11.30
N ASP A 114 0.76 7.65 10.64
CA ASP A 114 0.79 6.20 10.37
C ASP A 114 1.27 5.86 8.93
N ASP A 115 2.14 4.85 8.79
CA ASP A 115 2.87 4.53 7.53
C ASP A 115 1.94 4.05 6.40
N ARG A 116 0.81 3.43 6.74
CA ARG A 116 -0.19 2.98 5.77
C ARG A 116 -1.00 4.16 5.21
N LYS A 117 -1.40 5.09 6.07
CA LYS A 117 -2.15 6.32 5.73
C LYS A 117 -1.30 7.31 4.96
N ARG A 118 0.01 7.37 5.26
CA ARG A 118 0.99 8.16 4.48
C ARG A 118 1.02 7.76 3.01
N ARG A 119 0.78 6.48 2.70
CA ARG A 119 0.79 6.00 1.31
C ARG A 119 -0.45 6.46 0.55
N GLU A 120 -1.64 6.25 1.10
CA GLU A 120 -2.89 6.71 0.48
C GLU A 120 -2.90 8.24 0.31
N PHE A 121 -2.46 8.97 1.34
CA PHE A 121 -2.35 10.44 1.27
C PHE A 121 -1.28 10.93 0.28
N ALA A 122 -0.17 10.22 0.16
CA ALA A 122 0.81 10.55 -0.85
C ALA A 122 0.27 10.27 -2.26
N LEU A 123 -0.40 9.15 -2.51
CA LEU A 123 -1.01 8.88 -3.83
C LEU A 123 -1.99 9.98 -4.26
N ALA A 124 -2.67 10.58 -3.28
CA ALA A 124 -3.70 11.60 -3.37
C ALA A 124 -3.20 13.06 -3.49
N SER A 125 -1.92 13.32 -3.19
CA SER A 125 -1.47 14.67 -2.83
C SER A 125 -1.29 15.59 -4.06
N LYS A 126 -1.95 16.75 -4.04
CA LYS A 126 -1.71 17.83 -5.01
C LYS A 126 -0.30 18.42 -4.81
N ARG A 127 0.32 18.93 -5.89
CA ARG A 127 1.68 19.51 -5.89
C ARG A 127 1.94 20.50 -4.73
N GLY A 128 0.94 21.31 -4.36
CA GLY A 128 1.06 22.28 -3.27
C GLY A 128 1.29 21.65 -1.88
N VAL A 129 0.64 20.52 -1.59
CA VAL A 129 0.78 19.79 -0.32
C VAL A 129 2.16 19.14 -0.23
N VAL A 130 2.62 18.54 -1.33
CA VAL A 130 3.97 17.96 -1.42
C VAL A 130 5.02 19.03 -1.13
N LEU A 131 4.96 20.18 -1.82
CA LEU A 131 5.89 21.29 -1.59
C LEU A 131 5.86 21.79 -0.15
N HIS A 132 4.68 21.83 0.49
CA HIS A 132 4.56 22.21 1.89
C HIS A 132 5.33 21.26 2.82
N PHE A 133 5.15 19.94 2.68
CA PHE A 133 5.89 18.97 3.50
C PHE A 133 7.41 18.99 3.24
N PHE A 134 7.85 19.30 2.02
CA PHE A 134 9.27 19.50 1.74
C PHE A 134 9.83 20.75 2.46
N LYS A 135 9.06 21.84 2.52
CA LYS A 135 9.42 23.04 3.31
C LYS A 135 9.44 22.75 4.81
N LEU A 136 8.55 21.89 5.30
CA LEU A 136 8.52 21.49 6.72
C LEU A 136 9.76 20.70 7.18
N LEU A 137 10.61 20.21 6.27
CA LEU A 137 11.88 19.57 6.63
C LEU A 137 12.87 20.54 7.29
N THR A 138 12.80 21.82 6.94
CA THR A 138 13.64 22.87 7.52
C THR A 138 12.99 23.57 8.70
N SER A 139 11.85 23.07 9.21
CA SER A 139 11.20 23.67 10.38
C SER A 139 12.05 23.46 11.64
N ASP A 140 12.07 24.42 12.55
CA ASP A 140 12.81 24.32 13.82
C ASP A 140 12.23 23.27 14.78
N ILE A 141 10.95 22.92 14.61
CA ILE A 141 10.24 21.96 15.45
C ILE A 141 10.56 20.51 15.03
N ILE A 142 11.18 19.73 15.92
CA ILE A 142 11.59 18.35 15.64
C ILE A 142 10.43 17.41 15.27
N ASN A 143 9.27 17.56 15.94
CA ASN A 143 8.10 16.73 15.67
C ASN A 143 7.57 16.97 14.26
N THR A 144 7.55 18.23 13.81
CA THR A 144 7.17 18.61 12.45
C THR A 144 8.12 18.02 11.42
N ARG A 145 9.44 18.03 11.66
CA ARG A 145 10.43 17.37 10.80
C ARG A 145 10.22 15.87 10.72
N LYS A 146 9.97 15.18 11.85
CA LYS A 146 9.70 13.73 11.88
C LYS A 146 8.48 13.37 11.03
N ILE A 147 7.41 14.17 11.11
CA ILE A 147 6.20 13.98 10.29
C ILE A 147 6.52 14.19 8.81
N ALA A 148 7.27 15.25 8.47
CA ALA A 148 7.67 15.55 7.10
C ALA A 148 8.58 14.48 6.47
N ILE A 149 9.55 13.94 7.23
CA ILE A 149 10.40 12.81 6.81
C ILE A 149 9.54 11.59 6.52
N GLY A 150 8.60 11.29 7.43
CA GLY A 150 7.63 10.22 7.27
C GLY A 150 6.86 10.34 5.96
N PHE A 151 6.20 11.49 5.75
CA PHE A 151 5.46 11.80 4.52
C PHE A 151 6.32 11.62 3.27
N ARG A 152 7.50 12.25 3.24
CA ARG A 152 8.40 12.23 2.08
C ARG A 152 8.85 10.81 1.74
N SER A 153 9.17 10.00 2.75
CA SER A 153 9.58 8.61 2.53
C SER A 153 8.47 7.79 1.88
N SER A 154 7.22 7.97 2.30
CA SER A 154 6.06 7.28 1.72
C SER A 154 5.72 7.80 0.33
N TRP A 155 5.80 9.12 0.11
CA TRP A 155 5.65 9.73 -1.22
C TRP A 155 6.69 9.21 -2.20
N LEU A 156 7.97 9.20 -1.82
CA LEU A 156 9.04 8.64 -2.65
C LEU A 156 8.83 7.15 -2.94
N LYS A 157 8.35 6.37 -1.97
CA LYS A 157 8.05 4.93 -2.19
C LYS A 157 6.94 4.71 -3.21
N ILE A 158 5.94 5.59 -3.29
CA ILE A 158 4.82 5.48 -4.24
C ILE A 158 5.21 5.93 -5.62
N HIS A 159 5.91 7.06 -5.70
CA HIS A 159 6.38 7.63 -6.97
C HIS A 159 7.69 6.98 -7.44
N ARG A 160 8.20 6.00 -6.71
CA ARG A 160 9.34 5.19 -7.14
C ARG A 160 8.94 4.48 -8.44
N GLN A 161 9.66 4.76 -9.51
CA GLN A 161 9.54 4.04 -10.76
C GLN A 161 9.72 2.54 -10.48
N LYS A 162 8.76 1.73 -10.93
CA LYS A 162 8.82 0.27 -10.75
C LYS A 162 9.94 -0.27 -11.62
N ALA A 163 10.95 -0.84 -10.98
CA ALA A 163 12.04 -1.50 -11.67
C ALA A 163 11.51 -2.69 -12.47
N VAL A 164 11.91 -2.77 -13.73
CA VAL A 164 11.60 -3.88 -14.63
C VAL A 164 12.28 -5.13 -14.11
N LYS A 165 11.54 -6.24 -14.09
CA LYS A 165 12.06 -7.53 -13.68
C LYS A 165 11.82 -8.56 -14.77
N GLU A 166 12.86 -9.32 -15.10
CA GLU A 166 12.85 -10.34 -16.12
C GLU A 166 12.92 -11.73 -15.49
N ASP A 167 12.27 -12.70 -16.13
CA ASP A 167 12.30 -14.10 -15.69
C ASP A 167 13.67 -14.69 -16.11
N VAL A 168 14.42 -15.23 -15.15
CA VAL A 168 15.77 -15.78 -15.38
C VAL A 168 15.76 -17.30 -15.28
N VAL A 169 16.42 -17.95 -16.23
CA VAL A 169 16.61 -19.40 -16.24
C VAL A 169 17.72 -19.76 -15.26
N ILE A 170 17.43 -20.69 -14.35
CA ILE A 170 18.40 -21.15 -13.35
C ILE A 170 19.37 -22.13 -14.03
N PRO A 171 20.69 -21.89 -13.97
CA PRO A 171 21.67 -22.82 -14.51
C PRO A 171 21.63 -24.14 -13.73
N ASP A 172 21.80 -25.27 -14.43
CA ASP A 172 21.95 -26.61 -13.84
C ASP A 172 20.81 -27.05 -12.89
N CYS A 173 19.59 -26.55 -13.13
CA CYS A 173 18.43 -26.92 -12.34
C CYS A 173 17.96 -28.35 -12.66
N ALA A 174 18.41 -29.32 -11.86
CA ALA A 174 17.94 -30.71 -12.01
C ALA A 174 16.43 -30.86 -11.75
N PRO A 175 15.78 -31.87 -12.37
CA PRO A 175 14.35 -32.12 -12.17
C PRO A 175 14.03 -32.36 -10.68
N GLY A 176 12.97 -31.72 -10.19
CA GLY A 176 12.52 -31.84 -8.80
C GLY A 176 13.06 -30.80 -7.81
N ARG A 177 13.74 -29.73 -8.27
CA ARG A 177 14.21 -28.62 -7.40
C ARG A 177 13.38 -27.32 -7.49
N GLY A 178 12.36 -27.32 -8.34
CA GLY A 178 11.45 -26.19 -8.56
C GLY A 178 10.14 -26.27 -7.74
N PRO A 179 9.12 -25.47 -8.10
CA PRO A 179 7.80 -25.57 -7.49
C PRO A 179 7.21 -26.98 -7.71
N GLY A 180 6.84 -27.65 -6.61
CA GLY A 180 6.35 -29.04 -6.67
C GLY A 180 7.45 -30.11 -6.52
N ALA A 181 8.63 -29.72 -6.04
CA ALA A 181 9.65 -30.65 -5.54
C ALA A 181 9.04 -31.67 -4.56
N GLN A 182 9.22 -32.96 -4.83
CA GLN A 182 8.79 -34.04 -3.94
C GLN A 182 9.89 -34.35 -2.93
N TRP A 183 9.49 -34.74 -1.72
CA TRP A 183 10.44 -35.23 -0.72
C TRP A 183 11.12 -36.53 -1.20
N PRO A 184 12.43 -36.73 -0.94
CA PRO A 184 13.33 -35.86 -0.18
C PRO A 184 14.03 -34.76 -1.01
N ILE A 185 13.97 -33.53 -0.51
CA ILE A 185 14.57 -32.35 -1.17
C ILE A 185 15.99 -32.12 -0.64
N THR A 186 16.95 -32.02 -1.55
CA THR A 186 18.33 -31.63 -1.22
C THR A 186 18.39 -30.12 -0.96
N PHE A 187 18.73 -29.74 0.27
CA PHE A 187 18.87 -28.34 0.71
C PHE A 187 20.34 -27.99 0.96
N GLY A 188 20.67 -26.69 0.98
CA GLY A 188 22.01 -26.19 1.25
C GLY A 188 22.67 -25.54 0.04
N ILE A 189 24.00 -25.53 0.02
CA ILE A 189 24.79 -25.02 -1.10
C ILE A 189 24.86 -26.10 -2.18
N ARG A 190 24.41 -25.76 -3.39
CA ARG A 190 24.23 -26.67 -4.53
C ARG A 190 24.84 -26.04 -5.78
N CYS A 191 25.01 -26.83 -6.84
CA CYS A 191 25.53 -26.31 -8.11
C CYS A 191 24.62 -25.23 -8.71
N ASP A 192 23.30 -25.41 -8.60
CA ASP A 192 22.29 -24.50 -9.14
C ASP A 192 22.22 -23.15 -8.41
N ASN A 193 22.55 -23.07 -7.12
CA ASN A 193 22.51 -21.82 -6.35
C ASN A 193 23.89 -21.18 -6.12
N LYS A 194 24.97 -21.81 -6.59
CA LYS A 194 26.33 -21.33 -6.39
C LYS A 194 26.56 -19.93 -6.96
N PHE A 195 25.91 -19.59 -8.08
CA PHE A 195 26.02 -18.27 -8.70
C PHE A 195 25.42 -17.13 -7.86
N LEU A 196 24.59 -17.42 -6.86
CA LEU A 196 24.06 -16.42 -5.92
C LEU A 196 24.97 -16.20 -4.71
N LEU A 197 25.96 -17.06 -4.50
CA LEU A 197 26.90 -16.91 -3.40
C LEU A 197 27.92 -15.83 -3.76
N TYR A 198 28.34 -15.09 -2.73
CA TYR A 198 29.40 -14.13 -2.89
C TYR A 198 30.71 -14.85 -3.21
N ASP A 199 31.33 -14.45 -4.32
CA ASP A 199 32.65 -14.89 -4.73
C ASP A 199 33.53 -13.65 -4.91
N ALA A 200 34.57 -13.55 -4.07
CA ALA A 200 35.48 -12.41 -4.08
C ALA A 200 36.26 -12.30 -5.40
N ALA A 201 36.52 -13.41 -6.08
CA ALA A 201 37.24 -13.41 -7.35
C ALA A 201 36.36 -12.92 -8.52
N ASN A 202 35.05 -13.09 -8.42
CA ASN A 202 34.07 -12.74 -9.45
C ASN A 202 33.29 -11.45 -9.11
N SER A 203 33.77 -10.66 -8.15
CA SER A 203 33.13 -9.39 -7.82
C SER A 203 33.34 -8.38 -8.96
N PRO A 204 32.27 -7.78 -9.50
CA PRO A 204 32.38 -6.84 -10.60
C PRO A 204 33.20 -5.62 -10.18
N SER A 205 34.32 -5.38 -10.86
CA SER A 205 35.20 -4.23 -10.63
C SER A 205 35.07 -3.17 -11.73
N ASP A 206 34.52 -3.54 -12.87
CA ASP A 206 34.31 -2.69 -14.05
C ASP A 206 32.82 -2.49 -14.35
N VAL A 207 32.48 -1.47 -15.13
CA VAL A 207 31.10 -1.12 -15.50
C VAL A 207 30.46 -2.24 -16.32
N ASP A 208 31.17 -2.79 -17.30
CA ASP A 208 30.65 -3.88 -18.13
C ASP A 208 30.39 -5.16 -17.32
N GLN A 209 31.24 -5.43 -16.32
CA GLN A 209 31.05 -6.53 -15.39
C GLN A 209 29.88 -6.26 -14.44
N TRP A 210 29.69 -5.02 -14.01
CA TRP A 210 28.57 -4.62 -13.15
C TRP A 210 27.23 -4.76 -13.87
N ASP A 211 27.17 -4.36 -15.14
CA ASP A 211 25.95 -4.38 -15.95
C ASP A 211 25.54 -5.80 -16.37
N SER A 212 26.51 -6.72 -16.46
CA SER A 212 26.27 -8.15 -16.70
C SER A 212 26.11 -8.97 -15.40
N ALA A 213 26.47 -8.41 -14.25
CA ALA A 213 26.38 -9.11 -12.97
C ALA A 213 24.93 -9.30 -12.52
N ILE A 214 24.70 -10.45 -11.89
CA ILE A 214 23.41 -10.81 -11.34
C ILE A 214 23.34 -10.39 -9.87
N PHE A 215 22.41 -9.50 -9.54
CA PHE A 215 22.18 -9.07 -8.17
C PHE A 215 20.79 -9.49 -7.68
N HIS A 216 20.73 -10.11 -6.51
CA HIS A 216 19.48 -10.46 -5.85
C HIS A 216 19.51 -10.09 -4.37
N SER A 217 18.40 -9.52 -3.86
CA SER A 217 18.34 -9.05 -2.47
C SER A 217 18.03 -10.15 -1.46
N ASN A 218 17.36 -11.22 -1.88
CA ASN A 218 16.93 -12.26 -0.95
C ASN A 218 17.98 -13.37 -0.86
N VAL A 219 18.58 -13.50 0.32
CA VAL A 219 19.64 -14.47 0.63
C VAL A 219 19.17 -15.93 0.72
N HIS A 220 17.88 -16.16 0.97
CA HIS A 220 17.33 -17.51 1.17
C HIS A 220 16.87 -18.17 -0.14
N LEU A 221 17.02 -17.49 -1.27
CA LEU A 221 16.50 -17.98 -2.54
C LEU A 221 17.32 -19.16 -3.06
N GLY A 222 16.65 -20.24 -3.46
CA GLY A 222 17.32 -21.43 -4.00
C GLY A 222 18.07 -22.26 -2.95
N PHE A 223 18.05 -21.88 -1.67
CA PHE A 223 18.65 -22.64 -0.57
C PHE A 223 17.88 -23.94 -0.26
N TYR A 224 16.54 -23.84 -0.24
CA TYR A 224 15.65 -24.99 -0.07
C TYR A 224 15.09 -25.44 -1.43
N THR A 225 14.27 -24.60 -2.07
CA THR A 225 13.70 -24.84 -3.41
C THR A 225 13.63 -23.53 -4.21
N TRP A 226 13.51 -23.65 -5.53
CA TRP A 226 13.29 -22.51 -6.40
C TRP A 226 11.80 -22.15 -6.52
N PRO A 227 11.46 -20.85 -6.63
CA PRO A 227 10.09 -20.42 -6.86
C PRO A 227 9.64 -20.79 -8.27
N ARG A 228 8.33 -20.76 -8.51
CA ARG A 228 7.75 -21.04 -9.83
C ARG A 228 8.18 -20.06 -10.92
N ARG A 229 8.40 -18.81 -10.54
CA ARG A 229 8.92 -17.78 -11.41
C ARG A 229 10.05 -17.10 -10.67
N PHE A 230 11.25 -17.23 -11.20
CA PHE A 230 12.40 -16.53 -10.66
C PHE A 230 12.64 -15.27 -11.46
N ARG A 231 12.52 -14.12 -10.78
CA ARG A 231 12.60 -12.79 -11.39
C ARG A 231 13.77 -12.01 -10.84
N MET A 232 14.62 -11.50 -11.72
CA MET A 232 15.71 -10.60 -11.39
C MET A 232 15.44 -9.20 -11.93
N TYR A 233 16.22 -8.22 -11.46
CA TYR A 233 16.21 -6.90 -12.05
C TYR A 233 16.80 -6.97 -13.46
N ALA A 234 16.16 -6.28 -14.40
CA ALA A 234 16.66 -6.19 -15.77
C ALA A 234 17.99 -5.39 -15.82
N PRO A 235 18.81 -5.55 -16.87
CA PRO A 235 19.99 -4.71 -17.07
C PRO A 235 19.65 -3.23 -17.22
N PRO A 236 20.64 -2.32 -17.06
CA PRO A 236 20.45 -0.88 -17.14
C PRO A 236 19.74 -0.38 -18.40
N THR A 237 19.97 -1.05 -19.53
CA THR A 237 19.38 -0.74 -20.85
C THR A 237 17.85 -0.78 -20.85
N HIS A 238 17.22 -1.60 -20.00
CA HIS A 238 15.77 -1.75 -19.93
C HIS A 238 15.12 -0.87 -18.87
N PHE A 239 15.89 -0.18 -18.01
CA PHE A 239 15.30 0.72 -17.04
C PHE A 239 14.81 2.02 -17.69
N PRO A 240 13.71 2.59 -17.19
CA PRO A 240 13.35 3.96 -17.54
C PRO A 240 14.52 4.87 -17.18
N GLN A 241 14.96 5.69 -18.13
CA GLN A 241 16.04 6.65 -17.90
C GLN A 241 15.64 7.59 -16.76
N LEU A 242 16.60 7.85 -15.86
CA LEU A 242 16.44 8.84 -14.80
C LEU A 242 16.27 10.21 -15.48
N GLN A 243 15.06 10.77 -15.39
CA GLN A 243 14.75 12.14 -15.85
C GLN A 243 15.24 13.19 -14.86
#